data_AF-A0A453KU15-F1
#
_entry.id   AF-A0A453KU15-F1
#
_cell.length_a   1.000
_cell.length_b   1.000
_cell.length_c   1.000
_cell.angle_alpha   90.00
_cell.angle_beta   90.00
_cell.angle_gamma   90.00
#
_symmetry.space_group_name_H-M   'P 1'
#
loop_
_entity.id
_entity.type
_entity.pdbx_description
1 polymer ?
#
loop_
_entity_poly.entity_id
_entity_poly.type
_entity_poly.pdbx_seq_one_letter_code
_entity_poly.pdbx_strand_id
1 'polypeptide(L)'
;MSKMAIRVPKSMRAKRELLKHAPKLVENGKKMLILHGTKTSAVLNSVLADLFHLKRDHAVKYTKKNDSIRPFESGGETSLEFFSLKSDCSLLVYGSHSKKRPNNLVLGRTYDHHIYDLVEVGVENYKSIESYAYDKKLAPKLGTKPFFAFIGEHFESVEGLKHLKEMLLDHFKGEVCIFIDKLACRIYMGNS
;
A
#
# COMPACT_ATOMS: atom_id res chain seq x y z
N MET A 1 10.82 11.49 24.50
CA MET A 1 10.38 11.41 23.08
C MET A 1 10.45 12.80 22.48
N SER A 2 11.41 13.08 21.59
CA SER A 2 11.45 14.36 20.90
C SER A 2 10.37 14.39 19.82
N LYS A 3 9.43 15.34 19.92
CA LYS A 3 8.56 15.67 18.78
C LYS A 3 9.48 15.97 17.60
N MET A 4 9.32 15.25 16.49
CA MET A 4 10.00 15.59 15.24
C MET A 4 9.43 16.93 14.75
N ALA A 5 10.05 18.01 15.18
CA ALA A 5 9.64 19.36 14.80
C ALA A 5 9.94 19.56 13.32
N ILE A 6 8.92 19.97 12.55
CA ILE A 6 9.07 20.40 11.17
C ILE A 6 10.07 21.57 11.15
N ARG A 7 11.27 21.32 10.63
CA ARG A 7 12.30 22.35 10.56
C ARG A 7 11.88 23.43 9.57
N VAL A 8 12.00 24.70 9.97
CA VAL A 8 11.72 25.84 9.09
C VAL A 8 12.55 25.71 7.81
N PRO A 9 11.93 25.75 6.62
CA PRO A 9 12.61 25.51 5.37
C PRO A 9 13.64 26.61 5.10
N LYS A 10 14.88 26.21 4.82
CA LYS A 10 15.98 27.13 4.48
C LYS A 10 15.98 27.56 3.00
N SER A 11 15.24 26.86 2.13
CA SER A 11 15.19 27.15 0.68
C SER A 11 13.76 27.19 0.16
N MET A 12 13.54 27.94 -0.92
CA MET A 12 12.24 28.02 -1.59
C MET A 12 11.77 26.66 -2.12
N ARG A 13 12.70 25.80 -2.54
CA ARG A 13 12.41 24.41 -2.94
C ARG A 13 11.85 23.61 -1.76
N ALA A 14 12.50 23.69 -0.60
CA ALA A 14 12.03 23.01 0.62
C ALA A 14 10.67 23.56 1.07
N LYS A 15 10.45 24.88 0.99
CA LYS A 15 9.16 25.51 1.30
C LYS A 15 8.05 24.98 0.38
N ARG A 16 8.30 24.88 -0.93
CA ARG A 16 7.32 24.33 -1.89
C ARG A 16 6.98 22.88 -1.57
N GLU A 17 7.95 22.07 -1.17
CA GLU A 17 7.70 20.66 -0.83
C GLU A 17 6.88 20.52 0.47
N LEU A 18 7.21 21.29 1.51
CA LEU A 18 6.39 21.32 2.74
C LEU A 18 4.95 21.76 2.47
N LEU A 19 4.73 22.73 1.58
CA LEU A 19 3.40 23.16 1.18
C LEU A 19 2.62 22.08 0.40
N LYS A 20 3.29 21.17 -0.30
CA LYS A 20 2.61 20.05 -0.96
C LYS A 20 2.07 19.02 0.02
N HIS A 21 2.76 18.84 1.15
CA HIS A 21 2.40 17.92 2.22
C HIS A 21 1.48 18.53 3.28
N ALA A 22 1.28 19.85 3.24
CA ALA A 22 0.35 20.52 4.13
C ALA A 22 -1.09 19.99 3.93
N PRO A 23 -1.91 19.92 5.01
CA PRO A 23 -3.30 19.48 4.94
C PRO A 23 -4.10 20.28 3.90
N LYS A 24 -5.01 19.61 3.19
CA LYS A 24 -5.83 20.21 2.12
C LYS A 24 -7.30 19.91 2.35
N LEU A 25 -8.16 20.81 1.90
CA LEU A 25 -9.60 20.57 1.90
C LEU A 25 -9.98 19.40 0.97
N VAL A 26 -9.33 19.34 -0.20
CA VAL A 26 -9.44 18.24 -1.15
C VAL A 26 -8.14 17.47 -1.12
N GLU A 27 -8.21 16.24 -0.62
CA GLU A 27 -7.05 15.37 -0.45
C GLU A 27 -6.54 14.84 -1.79
N ASN A 28 -5.22 14.66 -1.87
CA ASN A 28 -4.56 14.02 -3.01
C ASN A 28 -4.74 12.49 -2.96
N GLY A 29 -4.42 11.81 -4.07
CA GLY A 29 -4.31 10.35 -4.08
C GLY A 29 -3.33 9.83 -3.03
N LYS A 30 -3.76 8.85 -2.24
CA LYS A 30 -2.92 8.23 -1.19
C LYS A 30 -1.73 7.49 -1.80
N LYS A 31 -0.53 7.78 -1.31
CA LYS A 31 0.71 7.09 -1.70
C LYS A 31 0.99 5.91 -0.78
N MET A 32 1.50 4.84 -1.38
CA MET A 32 1.84 3.58 -0.72
C MET A 32 3.35 3.48 -0.48
N LEU A 33 3.75 3.24 0.76
CA LEU A 33 5.12 2.95 1.12
C LEU A 33 5.30 1.44 1.30
N ILE A 34 6.25 0.86 0.58
CA ILE A 34 6.59 -0.56 0.63
C ILE A 34 7.93 -0.74 1.34
N LEU A 35 7.92 -1.52 2.42
CA LEU A 35 9.05 -1.78 3.30
C LEU A 35 9.34 -3.29 3.40
N HIS A 36 10.61 -3.61 3.61
CA HIS A 36 11.08 -4.98 3.87
C HIS A 36 11.54 -5.09 5.31
N GLY A 37 11.10 -6.13 6.00
CA GLY A 37 11.61 -6.54 7.31
C GLY A 37 13.00 -7.19 7.23
N THR A 38 13.50 -7.64 8.38
CA THR A 38 14.81 -8.32 8.50
C THR A 38 14.91 -9.55 7.60
N LYS A 39 13.85 -10.36 7.58
CA LYS A 39 13.75 -11.59 6.81
C LYS A 39 12.56 -11.49 5.88
N THR A 40 12.80 -11.69 4.59
CA THR A 40 11.77 -11.80 3.55
C THR A 40 12.08 -13.02 2.70
N SER A 41 11.04 -13.71 2.23
CA SER A 41 11.18 -14.84 1.30
C SER A 41 11.22 -14.34 -0.15
N ALA A 42 11.67 -15.19 -1.08
CA ALA A 42 11.62 -14.88 -2.50
C ALA A 42 10.18 -14.61 -2.97
N VAL A 43 9.23 -15.43 -2.52
CA VAL A 43 7.79 -15.25 -2.79
C VAL A 43 7.32 -13.87 -2.37
N LEU A 44 7.64 -13.45 -1.14
CA LEU A 44 7.22 -12.16 -0.62
C LEU A 44 7.87 -11.00 -1.38
N ASN A 45 9.14 -11.13 -1.78
CA ASN A 45 9.80 -10.11 -2.59
C ASN A 45 9.13 -9.93 -3.95
N SER A 46 8.66 -11.02 -4.57
CA SER A 46 7.88 -10.98 -5.81
C SER A 46 6.50 -10.34 -5.59
N VAL A 47 5.78 -10.72 -4.53
CA VAL A 47 4.50 -10.08 -4.13
C VAL A 47 4.67 -8.56 -3.98
N LEU A 48 5.71 -8.12 -3.26
CA LEU A 48 5.98 -6.69 -3.06
C LEU A 48 6.40 -6.00 -4.37
N ALA A 49 7.01 -6.71 -5.33
CA ALA A 49 7.32 -6.17 -6.65
C ALA A 49 6.07 -5.98 -7.51
N ASP A 50 5.15 -6.94 -7.47
CA ASP A 50 3.85 -6.86 -8.15
C ASP A 50 2.98 -5.75 -7.57
N LEU A 51 2.91 -5.65 -6.23
CA LEU A 51 2.20 -4.56 -5.54
C LEU A 51 2.76 -3.18 -5.94
N PHE A 52 4.08 -3.05 -6.03
CA PHE A 52 4.71 -1.85 -6.52
C PHE A 52 4.36 -1.57 -7.99
N HIS A 53 4.31 -2.60 -8.84
CA HIS A 53 3.91 -2.44 -10.26
C HIS A 53 2.47 -1.96 -10.41
N LEU A 54 1.54 -2.49 -9.62
CA LEU A 54 0.13 -2.06 -9.61
C LEU A 54 -0.04 -0.60 -9.19
N LYS A 55 0.89 -0.05 -8.40
CA LYS A 55 0.84 1.30 -7.85
C LYS A 55 2.02 2.19 -8.25
N ARG A 56 2.70 1.90 -9.36
CA ARG A 56 4.02 2.47 -9.73
C ARG A 56 4.14 3.99 -9.54
N ASP A 57 3.13 4.76 -9.95
CA ASP A 57 3.17 6.22 -9.89
C ASP A 57 2.76 6.81 -8.52
N HIS A 58 2.18 5.98 -7.65
CA HIS A 58 1.71 6.34 -6.31
C HIS A 58 2.33 5.43 -5.23
N ALA A 59 3.52 4.88 -5.47
CA ALA A 59 4.21 4.04 -4.51
C ALA A 59 5.69 4.42 -4.36
N VAL A 60 6.20 4.28 -3.15
CA VAL A 60 7.62 4.40 -2.80
C VAL A 60 8.07 3.06 -2.22
N LYS A 61 9.07 2.43 -2.83
CA LYS A 61 9.61 1.15 -2.36
C LYS A 61 11.01 1.35 -1.80
N TYR A 62 11.23 0.95 -0.55
CA TYR A 62 12.57 0.87 0.04
C TYR A 62 13.06 -0.56 0.01
N THR A 63 14.22 -0.76 -0.63
CA THR A 63 14.85 -2.09 -0.79
C THR A 63 15.71 -2.49 0.41
N LYS A 64 16.13 -1.53 1.24
CA LYS A 64 16.89 -1.80 2.45
C LYS A 64 16.02 -2.53 3.48
N LYS A 65 16.57 -3.58 4.07
CA LYS A 65 15.96 -4.32 5.18
C LYS A 65 15.97 -3.46 6.45
N ASN A 66 14.88 -3.53 7.20
CA ASN A 66 14.69 -2.73 8.41
C ASN A 66 14.50 -3.66 9.61
N ASP A 67 15.50 -3.69 10.50
CA ASP A 67 15.54 -4.61 11.64
C ASP A 67 14.77 -4.11 12.86
N SER A 68 14.50 -2.81 12.91
CA SER A 68 13.76 -2.17 14.01
C SER A 68 12.25 -2.17 13.84
N ILE A 69 11.73 -2.57 12.68
CA ILE A 69 10.29 -2.51 12.40
C ILE A 69 9.62 -3.76 12.97
N ARG A 70 8.74 -3.56 13.95
CA ARG A 70 7.91 -4.59 14.57
C ARG A 70 6.50 -4.05 14.75
N PRO A 71 5.62 -4.19 13.74
CA PRO A 71 4.37 -3.41 13.67
C PRO A 71 3.39 -3.64 14.83
N PHE A 72 3.46 -4.81 15.48
CA PHE A 72 2.55 -5.21 16.55
C PHE A 72 3.22 -5.28 17.93
N GLU A 73 4.48 -4.85 18.05
CA GLU A 73 5.17 -4.75 19.34
C GLU A 73 5.15 -3.29 19.81
N SER A 74 4.99 -3.07 21.11
CA SER A 74 4.91 -1.72 21.69
C SER A 74 6.13 -0.88 21.32
N GLY A 75 5.93 0.20 20.56
CA GLY A 75 6.96 1.13 20.11
C GLY A 75 7.66 0.70 18.81
N GLY A 76 7.38 -0.50 18.28
CA GLY A 76 7.92 -1.00 17.02
C GLY A 76 7.28 -0.38 15.77
N GLU A 77 6.14 0.29 15.95
CA GLU A 77 5.42 1.10 14.96
C GLU A 77 6.07 2.46 14.71
N THR A 78 6.84 3.00 15.65
CA THR A 78 7.50 4.32 15.52
C THR A 78 8.35 4.43 14.26
N SER A 79 8.98 3.32 13.85
CA SER A 79 9.77 3.27 12.62
C SER A 79 8.88 3.41 11.37
N LEU A 80 7.67 2.83 11.38
CA LEU A 80 6.69 2.97 10.29
C LEU A 80 6.20 4.41 10.17
N GLU A 81 5.89 5.05 11.29
CA GLU A 81 5.48 6.47 11.35
C GLU A 81 6.59 7.39 10.83
N PHE A 82 7.84 7.13 11.25
CA PHE A 82 9.01 7.86 10.75
C PHE A 82 9.14 7.76 9.23
N PHE A 83 9.01 6.55 8.66
CA PHE A 83 9.09 6.39 7.22
C PHE A 83 7.89 7.01 6.50
N SER A 84 6.67 6.88 7.06
CA SER A 84 5.46 7.52 6.54
C SER A 84 5.64 9.03 6.42
N LEU A 85 6.14 9.71 7.46
CA LEU A 85 6.41 11.14 7.43
C LEU A 85 7.51 11.48 6.42
N LYS A 86 8.57 10.69 6.40
CA LYS A 86 9.73 10.96 5.53
C LYS A 86 9.38 10.83 4.05
N SER A 87 8.51 9.89 3.68
CA SER A 87 8.12 9.62 2.29
C SER A 87 6.78 10.23 1.90
N ASP A 88 6.09 10.94 2.80
CA ASP A 88 4.75 11.48 2.58
C ASP A 88 3.78 10.40 2.05
N CYS A 89 3.75 9.26 2.74
CA CYS A 89 2.93 8.10 2.37
C CYS A 89 1.96 7.74 3.49
N SER A 90 0.66 7.69 3.17
CA SER A 90 -0.41 7.38 4.11
C SER A 90 -0.81 5.90 4.13
N LEU A 91 -0.37 5.13 3.14
CA LEU A 91 -0.58 3.69 3.06
C LEU A 91 0.74 2.97 3.24
N LEU A 92 0.73 1.87 3.98
CA LEU A 92 1.92 1.10 4.35
C LEU A 92 1.76 -0.36 3.94
N VAL A 93 2.80 -0.92 3.37
CA VAL A 93 2.92 -2.35 3.11
C VAL A 93 4.27 -2.81 3.64
N TYR A 94 4.25 -3.74 4.59
CA TYR A 94 5.44 -4.29 5.21
C TYR A 94 5.49 -5.80 5.05
N GLY A 95 6.54 -6.30 4.39
CA GLY A 95 6.77 -7.73 4.24
C GLY A 95 7.74 -8.28 5.28
N SER A 96 7.37 -9.37 5.95
CA SER A 96 8.25 -10.13 6.84
C SER A 96 8.06 -11.65 6.68
N HIS A 97 9.03 -12.44 7.13
CA HIS A 97 8.95 -13.89 7.07
C HIS A 97 9.56 -14.50 8.34
N SER A 98 8.79 -15.36 9.01
CA SER A 98 9.23 -16.13 10.18
C SER A 98 8.58 -17.51 10.19
N LYS A 99 9.08 -18.44 11.01
CA LYS A 99 8.46 -19.77 11.18
C LYS A 99 7.02 -19.68 11.72
N LYS A 100 6.74 -18.72 12.62
CA LYS A 100 5.42 -18.50 13.21
C LYS A 100 4.45 -17.81 12.23
N ARG A 101 4.99 -16.96 11.35
CA ARG A 101 4.25 -16.15 10.38
C ARG A 101 4.97 -16.23 9.03
N PRO A 102 4.76 -17.31 8.26
CA PRO A 102 5.39 -17.48 6.96
C PRO A 102 4.77 -16.50 5.95
N ASN A 103 5.62 -15.89 5.11
CA ASN A 103 5.21 -14.96 4.04
C ASN A 103 4.21 -13.89 4.51
N ASN A 104 4.54 -13.26 5.64
CA ASN A 104 3.68 -12.33 6.32
C ASN A 104 3.67 -10.97 5.63
N LEU A 105 2.49 -10.47 5.31
CA LEU A 105 2.27 -9.17 4.72
C LEU A 105 1.41 -8.33 5.67
N VAL A 106 1.92 -7.18 6.09
CA VAL A 106 1.20 -6.24 6.92
C VAL A 106 0.78 -5.05 6.06
N LEU A 107 -0.53 -4.80 5.99
CA LEU A 107 -1.13 -3.62 5.38
C LEU A 107 -1.45 -2.62 6.48
N GLY A 108 -1.24 -1.34 6.24
CA GLY A 108 -1.46 -0.31 7.24
C GLY A 108 -1.89 1.01 6.66
N ARG A 109 -2.60 1.80 7.47
CA ARG A 109 -2.95 3.18 7.16
C ARG A 109 -2.41 4.09 8.23
N THR A 110 -2.00 5.29 7.83
CA THR A 110 -1.66 6.36 8.76
C THR A 110 -2.59 7.53 8.62
N TYR A 111 -2.81 8.21 9.74
CA TYR A 111 -3.49 9.49 9.83
C TYR A 111 -2.56 10.47 10.54
N ASP A 112 -2.27 11.61 9.90
CA ASP A 112 -1.22 12.54 10.36
C ASP A 112 0.12 11.83 10.65
N HIS A 113 0.47 10.87 9.78
CA HIS A 113 1.66 10.01 9.91
C HIS A 113 1.73 9.13 11.16
N HIS A 114 0.67 9.08 11.96
CA HIS A 114 0.50 8.12 13.04
C HIS A 114 -0.27 6.89 12.56
N ILE A 115 0.05 5.71 13.09
CA ILE A 115 -0.67 4.49 12.72
C ILE A 115 -2.15 4.62 13.09
N TYR A 116 -3.02 4.46 12.10
CA TYR A 116 -4.47 4.40 12.29
C TYR A 116 -4.92 2.96 12.54
N ASP A 117 -4.55 2.06 11.63
CA ASP A 117 -4.82 0.63 11.74
C ASP A 117 -3.83 -0.21 10.94
N LEU A 118 -3.75 -1.49 11.33
CA LEU A 118 -2.87 -2.48 10.73
C LEU A 118 -3.63 -3.80 10.56
N VAL A 119 -3.43 -4.46 9.43
CA VAL A 119 -3.95 -5.78 9.14
C VAL A 119 -2.82 -6.68 8.70
N GLU A 120 -2.72 -7.85 9.34
CA GLU A 120 -1.74 -8.88 9.00
C GLU A 120 -2.41 -9.97 8.15
N VAL A 121 -1.83 -10.31 7.00
CA VAL A 121 -2.27 -11.40 6.14
C VAL A 121 -1.09 -12.29 5.75
N GLY A 122 -1.30 -13.60 5.76
CA GLY A 122 -0.33 -14.58 5.26
C GLY A 122 -0.49 -14.80 3.76
N VAL A 123 0.60 -14.79 3.01
CA VAL A 123 0.57 -15.09 1.58
C VAL A 123 0.81 -16.57 1.33
N GLU A 124 -0.18 -17.21 0.72
CA GLU A 124 -0.14 -18.62 0.30
C GLU A 124 -0.40 -18.73 -1.21
N ASN A 125 0.18 -19.76 -1.85
CA ASN A 125 -0.06 -20.10 -3.25
C ASN A 125 0.08 -18.95 -4.26
N TYR A 126 1.01 -18.03 -4.02
CA TYR A 126 1.24 -16.87 -4.89
C TYR A 126 1.63 -17.27 -6.31
N LYS A 127 1.01 -16.61 -7.29
CA LYS A 127 1.35 -16.64 -8.71
C LYS A 127 1.64 -15.24 -9.19
N SER A 128 2.80 -15.05 -9.81
CA SER A 128 3.23 -13.75 -10.34
C SER A 128 2.33 -13.28 -11.47
N ILE A 129 2.17 -11.95 -11.60
CA ILE A 129 1.50 -11.31 -12.75
C ILE A 129 2.09 -11.80 -14.08
N GLU A 130 3.40 -12.05 -14.12
CA GLU A 130 4.12 -12.51 -15.32
C GLU A 130 3.80 -13.98 -15.69
N SER A 131 3.29 -14.77 -14.75
CA SER A 131 2.96 -16.18 -14.98
C SER A 131 1.65 -16.39 -15.74
N TYR A 132 0.82 -15.35 -15.84
CA TYR A 132 -0.43 -15.42 -16.57
C TYR A 132 -0.20 -15.21 -18.06
N ALA A 133 -0.63 -16.17 -18.88
CA ALA A 133 -0.68 -16.01 -20.32
C ALA A 133 -1.92 -15.17 -20.68
N TYR A 134 -1.71 -13.96 -21.20
CA TYR A 134 -2.78 -13.11 -21.70
C TYR A 134 -2.32 -12.36 -22.96
N ASP A 135 -3.29 -11.97 -23.80
CA ASP A 135 -3.00 -11.11 -24.94
C ASP A 135 -2.53 -9.74 -24.43
N LYS A 136 -1.28 -9.39 -24.73
CA LYS A 136 -0.68 -8.11 -24.34
C LYS A 136 -1.48 -6.90 -24.85
N LYS A 137 -2.30 -7.04 -25.89
CA LYS A 137 -3.22 -6.00 -26.36
C LYS A 137 -4.38 -5.75 -25.40
N LEU A 138 -4.75 -6.75 -24.60
CA LEU A 138 -5.82 -6.70 -23.61
C LEU A 138 -5.31 -6.35 -22.21
N ALA A 139 -3.99 -6.29 -22.02
CA ALA A 139 -3.36 -5.95 -20.76
C ALA A 139 -3.88 -4.63 -20.18
N PRO A 140 -4.20 -4.55 -18.87
CA PRO A 140 -4.53 -3.30 -18.23
C PRO A 140 -3.34 -2.34 -18.34
N LYS A 141 -3.60 -1.12 -18.79
CA LYS A 141 -2.57 -0.07 -18.87
C LYS A 141 -2.21 0.39 -17.45
N LEU A 142 -0.95 0.75 -17.23
CA LEU A 142 -0.52 1.35 -15.97
C LEU A 142 -1.38 2.58 -15.65
N GLY A 143 -1.81 2.69 -14.39
CA GLY A 143 -2.66 3.80 -13.94
C GLY A 143 -4.15 3.63 -14.23
N THR A 144 -4.59 2.52 -14.84
CA THR A 144 -6.02 2.22 -14.96
C THR A 144 -6.65 1.97 -13.59
N LYS A 145 -7.87 2.47 -13.41
CA LYS A 145 -8.61 2.32 -12.15
C LYS A 145 -9.11 0.88 -12.02
N PRO A 146 -8.75 0.15 -10.95
CA PRO A 146 -9.21 -1.23 -10.78
C PRO A 146 -10.70 -1.26 -10.44
N PHE A 147 -11.36 -2.35 -10.85
CA PHE A 147 -12.69 -2.72 -10.39
C PHE A 147 -12.56 -3.69 -9.21
N PHE A 148 -13.48 -3.62 -8.25
CA PHE A 148 -13.49 -4.50 -7.08
C PHE A 148 -14.77 -5.34 -7.08
N ALA A 149 -14.61 -6.63 -6.85
CA ALA A 149 -15.69 -7.54 -6.51
C ALA A 149 -15.29 -8.31 -5.26
N PHE A 150 -16.04 -8.14 -4.17
CA PHE A 150 -15.90 -8.94 -2.96
C PHE A 150 -17.01 -9.99 -2.98
N ILE A 151 -16.63 -11.26 -3.04
CA ILE A 151 -17.56 -12.39 -3.17
C ILE A 151 -17.60 -13.13 -1.84
N GLY A 152 -18.80 -13.29 -1.28
CA GLY A 152 -19.05 -13.98 -0.02
C GLY A 152 -19.63 -13.06 1.07
N GLU A 153 -20.59 -13.58 1.83
CA GLU A 153 -21.34 -12.84 2.86
C GLU A 153 -20.46 -12.39 4.04
N HIS A 154 -19.37 -13.13 4.31
CA HIS A 154 -18.47 -12.84 5.42
C HIS A 154 -17.79 -11.47 5.34
N PHE A 155 -17.69 -10.86 4.15
CA PHE A 155 -17.20 -9.50 3.99
C PHE A 155 -18.13 -8.43 4.57
N GLU A 156 -19.40 -8.77 4.83
CA GLU A 156 -20.37 -7.89 5.49
C GLU A 156 -20.62 -8.29 6.94
N SER A 157 -20.56 -9.59 7.26
CA SER A 157 -20.92 -10.11 8.59
C SER A 157 -19.76 -10.26 9.57
N VAL A 158 -18.54 -10.50 9.11
CA VAL A 158 -17.37 -10.71 9.98
C VAL A 158 -16.53 -9.44 10.05
N GLU A 159 -16.39 -8.88 11.26
CA GLU A 159 -15.70 -7.60 11.49
C GLU A 159 -14.28 -7.56 10.90
N GLY A 160 -13.48 -8.60 11.11
CA GLY A 160 -12.12 -8.68 10.56
C GLY A 160 -12.06 -8.65 9.04
N LEU A 161 -13.03 -9.28 8.36
CA LEU A 161 -13.10 -9.29 6.90
C LEU A 161 -13.70 -8.00 6.34
N LYS A 162 -14.66 -7.39 7.04
CA LYS A 162 -15.16 -6.04 6.73
C LYS A 162 -14.02 -5.01 6.80
N HIS A 163 -13.21 -5.10 7.86
CA HIS A 163 -12.04 -4.25 8.01
C HIS A 163 -10.99 -4.50 6.91
N LEU A 164 -10.70 -5.76 6.57
CA LEU A 164 -9.83 -6.09 5.43
C LEU A 164 -10.38 -5.55 4.10
N LYS A 165 -11.69 -5.64 3.86
CA LYS A 165 -12.35 -5.07 2.67
C LYS A 165 -12.11 -3.56 2.58
N GLU A 166 -12.33 -2.83 3.66
CA GLU A 166 -12.08 -1.39 3.71
C GLU A 166 -10.59 -1.05 3.51
N MET A 167 -9.70 -1.84 4.11
CA MET A 167 -8.25 -1.71 3.96
C MET A 167 -7.82 -1.87 2.48
N LEU A 168 -8.29 -2.92 1.81
CA LEU A 168 -7.98 -3.21 0.40
C LEU A 168 -8.55 -2.14 -0.53
N LEU A 169 -9.79 -1.70 -0.29
CA LEU A 169 -10.40 -0.61 -1.05
C LEU A 169 -9.56 0.66 -0.96
N ASP A 170 -9.14 1.05 0.25
CA ASP A 170 -8.36 2.26 0.44
C ASP A 170 -6.96 2.17 -0.20
N HIS A 171 -6.34 0.99 -0.17
CA HIS A 171 -5.04 0.75 -0.80
C HIS A 171 -5.10 0.91 -2.32
N PHE A 172 -6.15 0.39 -2.97
CA PHE A 172 -6.15 0.22 -4.43
C PHE A 172 -7.15 1.11 -5.20
N LYS A 173 -8.12 1.77 -4.55
CA LYS A 173 -9.14 2.61 -5.24
C LYS A 173 -8.58 3.76 -6.09
N GLY A 174 -7.37 4.21 -5.80
CA GLY A 174 -6.73 5.34 -6.49
C GLY A 174 -7.40 6.68 -6.18
N GLU A 175 -7.28 7.64 -7.09
CA GLU A 175 -7.90 8.96 -6.95
C GLU A 175 -9.43 8.90 -7.17
N VAL A 176 -10.14 9.80 -6.48
CA VAL A 176 -11.57 9.99 -6.68
C VAL A 176 -11.74 10.73 -8.00
N CYS A 177 -12.36 10.08 -8.97
CA CYS A 177 -12.65 10.64 -10.29
C CYS A 177 -14.16 10.81 -10.42
N ILE A 178 -14.60 11.99 -10.89
CA ILE A 178 -16.01 12.30 -11.13
C ILE A 178 -16.49 11.61 -12.43
N PHE A 179 -15.59 11.48 -13.40
CA PHE A 179 -15.83 10.79 -14.66
C PHE A 179 -14.82 9.67 -14.83
N ILE A 180 -15.32 8.50 -15.24
CA ILE A 180 -14.49 7.38 -15.67
C ILE A 180 -14.71 7.22 -17.17
N ASP A 181 -13.64 7.29 -17.94
CA ASP A 181 -13.70 7.00 -19.38
C ASP A 181 -14.17 5.56 -19.57
N LYS A 182 -15.19 5.34 -20.41
CA LYS A 182 -15.72 4.01 -20.73
C LYS A 182 -14.63 3.10 -21.30
N LEU A 183 -13.61 3.65 -21.95
CA LEU A 183 -12.47 2.89 -22.46
C LEU A 183 -11.53 2.37 -21.36
N ALA A 184 -11.56 2.96 -20.15
CA ALA A 184 -10.76 2.55 -19.00
C ALA A 184 -11.39 1.40 -18.20
N CYS A 185 -12.72 1.27 -18.21
CA CYS A 185 -13.44 0.13 -17.64
C CYS A 185 -13.54 -1.01 -18.67
N ARG A 186 -12.48 -1.81 -18.80
CA ARG A 186 -12.55 -3.06 -19.59
C ARG A 186 -12.71 -4.26 -18.67
N ILE A 187 -13.92 -4.82 -18.66
CA ILE A 187 -14.20 -6.13 -18.05
C ILE A 187 -13.95 -7.17 -19.13
N TYR A 188 -12.88 -7.97 -18.98
CA TYR A 188 -12.66 -9.14 -19.82
C TYR A 188 -13.23 -10.36 -19.10
N MET A 189 -14.45 -10.75 -19.44
CA MET A 189 -14.95 -12.08 -19.08
C MET A 189 -14.37 -13.06 -20.10
N GLY A 190 -13.31 -13.77 -19.71
CA GLY A 190 -12.81 -14.91 -20.47
C GLY A 190 -13.77 -16.08 -20.26
N ASN A 191 -14.28 -16.65 -21.35
CA ASN A 191 -14.91 -17.96 -21.31
C ASN A 191 -13.80 -18.99 -21.01
N SER A 192 -14.07 -19.79 -19.98
CA SER A 192 -13.31 -20.97 -19.55
C SER A 192 -13.08 -21.97 -20.67
#